data_AF-A0A2H4P126-F1
#
_entry.id   AF-A0A2H4P126-F1
#
_cell.length_a   1.000
_cell.length_b   1.000
_cell.length_c   1.000
_cell.angle_alpha   90.00
_cell.angle_beta   90.00
_cell.angle_gamma   90.00
#
_symmetry.space_group_name_H-M   'P 1'
#
loop_
_entity.id
_entity.type
_entity.pdbx_description
1 polymer ?
#
loop_
_entity_poly.entity_id
_entity_poly.type
_entity_poly.pdbx_seq_one_letter_code
_entity_poly.pdbx_strand_id
1 'polypeptide(L)' 'MAVPKKKTSKGKRNQRHAHWKAKAATAAGKALSIGKAVLSGRAQGFVYPMDSEEESED' A
#
# COMPACT_ATOMS: atom_id res chain seq x y z
N MET A 1 -18.75 -26.05 17.90
CA MET A 1 -18.17 -24.77 17.45
C MET A 1 -18.91 -23.62 18.11
N ALA A 2 -18.21 -22.57 18.53
CA ALA A 2 -18.86 -21.41 19.12
C ALA A 2 -19.65 -20.63 18.06
N VAL A 3 -20.90 -20.28 18.37
CA VAL A 3 -21.77 -19.47 17.51
C VAL A 3 -22.13 -18.14 18.18
N PRO A 4 -22.23 -17.04 17.43
CA PRO A 4 -22.59 -15.75 18.00
C PRO A 4 -24.04 -15.78 18.47
N LYS A 5 -24.26 -15.51 19.76
CA LYS A 5 -25.61 -15.46 20.33
C LYS A 5 -26.47 -14.33 19.74
N LYS A 6 -25.84 -13.23 19.34
CA LYS A 6 -26.49 -12.04 18.76
C LYS A 6 -25.60 -11.42 17.68
N LYS A 7 -26.22 -10.70 16.74
CA LYS A 7 -25.52 -9.92 15.72
C LYS A 7 -24.74 -8.77 16.36
N THR A 8 -23.54 -8.49 15.86
CA THR A 8 -22.78 -7.29 16.26
C THR A 8 -23.49 -6.02 15.82
N SER A 9 -23.45 -4.97 16.65
CA SER A 9 -24.01 -3.66 16.28
C SER A 9 -23.40 -3.11 14.99
N LYS A 10 -24.14 -2.22 14.30
CA LYS A 10 -23.66 -1.55 13.09
C LYS A 10 -22.31 -0.85 13.33
N GLY A 11 -22.15 -0.20 14.49
CA GLY A 11 -20.91 0.46 14.89
C GLY A 11 -19.70 -0.49 14.94
N LYS A 12 -19.81 -1.61 15.67
CA LYS A 12 -18.71 -2.60 15.78
C LYS A 12 -18.35 -3.26 14.45
N ARG A 13 -19.33 -3.45 13.56
CA ARG A 13 -19.07 -3.93 12.18
C ARG A 13 -18.32 -2.87 11.37
N ASN A 14 -18.79 -1.62 11.40
CA ASN A 14 -18.20 -0.53 10.61
C ASN A 14 -16.77 -0.20 11.08
N GLN A 15 -16.48 -0.25 12.39
CA GLN A 15 -15.12 -0.06 12.92
C GLN A 15 -14.13 -1.10 12.38
N ARG A 16 -14.50 -2.38 12.37
CA ARG A 16 -13.67 -3.44 11.78
C ARG A 16 -13.43 -3.23 10.28
N HIS A 17 -14.46 -2.80 9.56
CA HIS A 17 -14.35 -2.48 8.14
C HIS A 17 -13.45 -1.26 7.89
N ALA A 18 -13.53 -0.23 8.73
CA ALA A 18 -12.64 0.94 8.65
C ALA A 18 -11.18 0.56 8.89
N HIS A 19 -10.91 -0.31 9.87
CA HIS A 19 -9.56 -0.83 10.12
C HIS A 19 -9.02 -1.62 8.91
N TRP A 20 -9.87 -2.40 8.23
CA TRP A 20 -9.47 -3.07 6.99
C TRP A 20 -9.12 -2.07 5.88
N LYS A 21 -9.92 -1.01 5.70
CA LYS A 21 -9.63 0.06 4.73
C LYS A 21 -8.37 0.87 5.05
N ALA A 22 -8.10 1.11 6.34
CA ALA A 22 -6.92 1.88 6.77
C ALA A 22 -5.59 1.23 6.32
N LYS A 23 -5.55 -0.11 6.21
CA LYS A 23 -4.38 -0.84 5.70
C LYS A 23 -4.00 -0.42 4.27
N ALA A 24 -4.99 -0.10 3.44
CA ALA A 24 -4.76 0.34 2.07
C ALA A 24 -4.04 1.69 2.02
N ALA A 25 -4.38 2.62 2.92
CA ALA A 25 -3.69 3.91 3.01
C ALA A 25 -2.21 3.75 3.36
N THR A 26 -1.88 2.85 4.30
CA THR A 26 -0.48 2.54 4.63
C THR A 26 0.26 1.91 3.46
N ALA A 27 -0.37 0.99 2.72
CA ALA A 27 0.23 0.37 1.54
C ALA A 27 0.48 1.40 0.42
N ALA A 28 -0.48 2.31 0.18
CA ALA A 28 -0.35 3.39 -0.80
C ALA A 28 0.82 4.34 -0.45
N GLY A 29 0.98 4.73 0.82
CA GLY A 29 2.10 5.56 1.25
C GLY A 29 3.47 4.91 0.99
N LYS A 30 3.59 3.59 1.26
CA LYS A 30 4.80 2.83 0.95
C LYS A 30 5.07 2.75 -0.55
N ALA A 31 4.05 2.43 -1.35
CA ALA A 31 4.17 2.34 -2.80
C ALA A 31 4.62 3.66 -3.42
N LEU A 32 4.06 4.79 -2.98
CA LEU A 32 4.45 6.11 -3.44
C LEU A 32 5.90 6.45 -3.07
N SER A 33 6.34 6.10 -1.87
CA SER A 33 7.74 6.28 -1.45
C SER A 33 8.69 5.46 -2.32
N ILE A 34 8.34 4.22 -2.65
CA ILE A 34 9.14 3.34 -3.50
C ILE A 34 9.19 3.90 -4.93
N GLY A 35 8.05 4.30 -5.50
CA GLY A 35 7.99 4.88 -6.85
C GLY A 35 8.88 6.12 -6.98
N LYS A 36 8.85 7.03 -6.00
CA LYS A 36 9.76 8.19 -5.99
C LYS A 36 11.23 7.79 -5.92
N ALA A 37 11.56 6.78 -5.12
CA ALA A 37 12.93 6.29 -5.00
C ALA A 37 13.44 5.69 -6.33
N VAL A 38 12.60 4.93 -7.04
CA VAL A 38 12.90 4.41 -8.39
C VAL A 38 13.17 5.54 -9.37
N LEU A 39 12.26 6.51 -9.46
CA LEU A 39 12.37 7.63 -10.41
C LEU A 39 13.61 8.51 -10.16
N SER A 40 14.04 8.65 -8.89
CA SER A 40 15.21 9.45 -8.55
C SER A 40 16.56 8.78 -8.85
N GLY A 41 16.58 7.48 -9.18
CA GLY A 41 17.81 6.72 -9.43
C GLY A 41 18.74 6.54 -8.21
N ARG A 42 18.38 7.07 -7.03
CA ARG A 42 19.23 7.09 -5.83
C ARG A 42 19.00 5.90 -4.89
N ALA A 43 18.06 5.03 -5.20
CA ALA A 43 17.75 3.84 -4.41
C ALA A 43 18.87 2.79 -4.54
N GLN A 44 19.50 2.43 -3.42
CA GLN A 44 20.58 1.42 -3.35
C GLN A 44 20.12 0.06 -2.77
N GLY A 45 18.86 -0.02 -2.31
CA GLY A 45 18.36 -1.16 -1.52
C GLY A 45 17.58 -2.21 -2.31
N PHE A 46 17.28 -1.98 -3.59
CA PHE A 46 16.58 -2.94 -4.45
C PHE A 46 16.88 -2.64 -5.92
N VAL A 47 16.84 -3.68 -6.75
CA VAL A 47 17.03 -3.57 -8.21
C VAL A 47 15.65 -3.59 -8.86
N TYR A 48 15.36 -2.56 -9.66
CA TYR A 48 14.18 -2.53 -10.51
C TYR A 48 14.65 -2.67 -11.97
N PRO A 49 14.17 -3.68 -12.72
CA PRO A 49 14.54 -3.85 -14.12
C PRO A 49 13.90 -2.71 -14.92
N MET A 50 14.69 -1.68 -15.21
CA MET A 50 14.38 -0.71 -16.24
C MET A 50 14.99 -1.24 -17.54
N ASP A 51 14.17 -1.44 -18.57
CA ASP A 51 14.69 -1.57 -19.92
C ASP A 51 15.39 -0.24 -20.23
N SER A 52 16.68 -0.32 -20.49
CA SER A 52 17.55 0.83 -20.70
C SER A 52 17.29 1.45 -22.07
N GLU A 53 16.18 2.14 -22.26
CA GLU A 53 15.96 2.97 -23.45
C GLU A 53 15.29 4.30 -23.08
N GLU A 54 15.84 5.39 -23.67
CA GLU A 54 15.55 6.83 -23.53
C GLU A 54 16.31 7.50 -22.36
N GLU A 55 17.50 8.10 -22.52
CA GLU A 55 17.88 9.13 -23.51
C GLU A 55 16.81 10.22 -23.61
N SER A 56 16.81 11.16 -22.67
CA SER A 56 16.15 12.46 -22.82
C SER A 56 16.98 13.59 -22.18
N GLU A 57 17.69 14.29 -23.07
CA GLU A 57 18.03 15.73 -23.04
C GLU A 57 19.21 16.21 -22.16
N ASP A 58 20.42 16.07 -22.71
CA ASP A 58 21.32 17.22 -22.98
C ASP A 58 21.42 17.39 -24.51
#